data_AF-A0A3S0W2B6-F1
#
_entry.id   AF-A0A3S0W2B6-F1
#
_cell.length_a   1.000
_cell.length_b   1.000
_cell.length_c   1.000
_cell.angle_alpha   90.00
_cell.angle_beta   90.00
_cell.angle_gamma   90.00
#
_symmetry.space_group_name_H-M   'P 1'
#
loop_
_entity.id
_entity.type
_entity.pdbx_description
1 polymer ?
#
loop_
_entity_poly.entity_id
_entity_poly.type
_entity_poly.pdbx_seq_one_letter_code
_entity_poly.pdbx_strand_id
1 'polypeptide(L)'
;MLDRYSVAIRWRGFCFFLAGLIIVLFNILTSPTAQAEGSRSLYPASYPTTCGTGSGQGCRANLDIQPGNRYVNRVNRLTFIYVYAEANEYILVGSSNRTADGKGVISIYNPYDSQNSPRNFGVTGDETVPATADFRCSEETNGLINTRAKELAGPQSVIGSNNTAGYIPCFYQAPSTGIYGVVFSVGDSGGNPNGAIDPPAVSNNSAAAWDVTVRSSDPNSTIDLNGRVFTYAWAGYTGDNNHPGLFNARVLGRPAVGRS
;
A
#
# COMPACT_ATOMS: atom_id res chain seq x y z
N MET A 1 -45.62 17.09 48.58
CA MET A 1 -45.78 16.96 47.11
C MET A 1 -44.46 17.12 46.32
N LEU A 2 -43.31 17.33 46.98
CA LEU A 2 -42.02 17.59 46.32
C LEU A 2 -41.08 16.37 46.23
N ASP A 3 -41.33 15.27 46.96
CA ASP A 3 -40.43 14.10 46.97
C ASP A 3 -40.55 13.14 45.78
N ARG A 4 -41.61 13.27 44.95
CA ARG A 4 -41.83 12.34 43.82
C ARG A 4 -41.12 12.73 42.53
N TYR A 5 -40.50 13.91 42.46
CA TYR A 5 -39.84 14.40 41.24
C TYR A 5 -38.34 14.07 41.18
N SER A 6 -37.70 13.75 42.31
CA SER A 6 -36.25 13.55 42.40
C SER A 6 -35.76 12.20 41.85
N VAL A 7 -36.60 11.18 41.81
CA VAL A 7 -36.24 9.83 41.30
C VAL A 7 -36.31 9.77 39.77
N ALA A 8 -37.26 10.48 39.15
CA ALA A 8 -37.45 10.49 37.70
C ALA A 8 -36.31 11.20 36.93
N ILE A 9 -35.65 12.18 37.54
CA ILE A 9 -34.54 12.93 36.92
C ILE A 9 -33.25 12.09 36.88
N ARG A 10 -33.00 11.24 37.90
CA ARG A 10 -31.82 10.37 37.95
C ARG A 10 -31.85 9.23 36.92
N TRP A 11 -33.03 8.73 36.57
CA TRP A 11 -33.19 7.67 35.57
C TRP A 11 -33.05 8.18 34.13
N ARG A 12 -33.48 9.41 33.84
CA ARG A 12 -33.36 10.00 32.50
C ARG A 12 -31.90 10.26 32.13
N GLY A 13 -31.09 10.78 33.06
CA GLY A 13 -29.65 11.01 32.84
C GLY A 13 -28.86 9.72 32.58
N PHE A 14 -29.20 8.63 33.29
CA PHE A 14 -28.56 7.32 33.10
C PHE A 14 -28.85 6.71 31.72
N CYS A 15 -30.09 6.83 31.22
CA CYS A 15 -30.45 6.35 29.87
C CYS A 15 -29.74 7.14 28.76
N PHE A 16 -29.57 8.46 28.89
CA PHE A 16 -28.82 9.25 27.91
C PHE A 16 -27.31 8.94 27.93
N PHE A 17 -26.74 8.66 29.10
CA PHE A 17 -25.34 8.28 29.23
C PHE A 17 -25.06 6.88 28.64
N LEU A 18 -25.97 5.92 28.86
CA LEU A 18 -25.87 4.57 28.30
C LEU A 18 -26.04 4.57 26.77
N ALA A 19 -26.98 5.35 26.23
CA ALA A 19 -27.17 5.50 24.79
C ALA A 19 -25.94 6.14 24.10
N GLY A 20 -25.32 7.13 24.75
CA GLY A 20 -24.07 7.73 24.26
C GLY A 20 -22.90 6.73 24.22
N LEU A 21 -22.76 5.89 25.26
CA LEU A 21 -21.72 4.87 25.32
C LEU A 21 -21.90 3.78 24.25
N ILE A 22 -23.15 3.36 23.99
CA ILE A 22 -23.47 2.40 22.93
C ILE A 22 -23.14 2.97 21.55
N ILE A 23 -23.47 4.24 21.28
CA ILE A 23 -23.14 4.88 20.00
C ILE A 23 -21.62 4.97 19.82
N VAL A 24 -20.85 5.30 20.86
CA VAL A 24 -19.37 5.34 20.79
C VAL A 24 -18.80 3.94 20.53
N LEU A 25 -19.30 2.92 21.23
CA LEU A 25 -18.87 1.52 21.02
C LEU A 25 -19.23 0.99 19.62
N PHE A 26 -20.40 1.37 19.09
CA PHE A 26 -20.82 0.98 17.74
C PHE A 26 -19.95 1.62 16.65
N ASN A 27 -19.48 2.86 16.84
CA ASN A 27 -18.58 3.54 15.90
C ASN A 27 -17.14 2.99 15.95
N ILE A 28 -16.69 2.48 17.10
CA ILE A 28 -15.37 1.82 17.20
C ILE A 28 -15.38 0.47 16.49
N LEU A 29 -16.50 -0.26 16.53
CA LEU A 29 -16.64 -1.59 15.91
C LEU A 29 -16.80 -1.56 14.38
N THR A 30 -17.17 -0.43 13.79
CA THR A 30 -17.42 -0.30 12.34
C THR A 30 -16.34 0.45 11.58
N SER A 31 -15.23 0.80 12.23
CA SER A 31 -14.12 1.46 11.54
C SER A 31 -13.51 0.48 10.52
N PRO A 32 -13.63 0.74 9.20
CA PRO A 32 -13.03 -0.14 8.21
C PRO A 32 -11.51 -0.13 8.41
N THR A 33 -10.88 -1.30 8.34
CA THR A 33 -9.42 -1.38 8.30
C THR A 33 -8.93 -0.55 7.12
N ALA A 34 -7.97 0.34 7.36
CA ALA A 34 -7.36 1.11 6.28
C ALA A 34 -6.57 0.12 5.41
N GLN A 35 -7.15 -0.27 4.27
CA GLN A 35 -6.53 -1.16 3.31
C GLN A 35 -5.81 -0.28 2.29
N ALA A 36 -4.50 -0.21 2.39
CA ALA A 36 -3.68 0.44 1.38
C ALA A 36 -2.44 -0.42 1.15
N GLU A 37 -2.70 -1.67 0.81
CA GLU A 37 -1.69 -2.66 0.49
C GLU A 37 -1.17 -2.43 -0.95
N GLY A 38 -1.91 -1.71 -1.80
CA GLY A 38 -1.46 -1.42 -3.16
C GLY A 38 -2.40 -0.56 -3.97
N SER A 39 -2.09 -0.44 -5.26
CA SER A 39 -2.90 0.26 -6.25
C SER A 39 -4.32 -0.30 -6.37
N ARG A 40 -4.53 -1.60 -6.07
CA ARG A 40 -5.87 -2.22 -6.00
C ARG A 40 -6.77 -1.63 -4.90
N SER A 41 -6.19 -1.18 -3.80
CA SER A 41 -6.94 -0.56 -2.70
C SER A 41 -7.13 0.94 -2.93
N LEU A 42 -6.16 1.61 -3.55
CA LEU A 42 -6.26 3.01 -3.95
C LEU A 42 -7.26 3.23 -5.10
N TYR A 43 -7.28 2.29 -6.03
CA TYR A 43 -8.15 2.26 -7.19
C TYR A 43 -8.98 0.97 -7.12
N PRO A 44 -10.12 0.95 -6.42
CA PRO A 44 -10.99 -0.23 -6.35
C PRO A 44 -11.63 -0.54 -7.71
N ALA A 45 -12.34 -1.67 -7.83
CA ALA A 45 -13.01 -2.06 -9.07
C ALA A 45 -14.04 -1.03 -9.59
N SER A 46 -14.61 -0.22 -8.68
CA SER A 46 -15.51 0.88 -9.01
C SER A 46 -14.80 2.16 -9.47
N TYR A 47 -13.46 2.20 -9.43
CA TYR A 47 -12.70 3.36 -9.86
C TYR A 47 -12.84 3.57 -11.37
N PRO A 48 -13.13 4.81 -11.84
CA PRO A 48 -13.31 5.07 -13.25
C PRO A 48 -12.08 4.68 -14.09
N THR A 49 -12.33 4.00 -15.20
CA THR A 49 -11.27 3.53 -16.10
C THR A 49 -10.89 4.53 -17.19
N THR A 50 -11.71 5.57 -17.40
CA THR A 50 -11.55 6.60 -18.45
C THR A 50 -11.84 7.98 -17.89
N CYS A 51 -10.93 8.94 -18.09
CA CYS A 51 -11.11 10.33 -17.65
C CYS A 51 -10.89 11.33 -18.78
N GLY A 52 -11.85 12.23 -18.95
CA GLY A 52 -11.81 13.28 -19.97
C GLY A 52 -12.34 12.84 -21.34
N THR A 53 -12.25 13.75 -22.31
CA THR A 53 -12.74 13.59 -23.70
C THR A 53 -11.69 13.03 -24.66
N GLY A 54 -10.48 12.73 -24.17
CA GLY A 54 -9.40 12.09 -24.93
C GLY A 54 -9.49 10.57 -24.87
N SER A 55 -9.35 9.90 -26.00
CA SER A 55 -9.36 8.44 -26.10
C SER A 55 -8.13 7.82 -25.43
N GLY A 56 -8.33 7.02 -24.39
CA GLY A 56 -7.31 6.09 -23.87
C GLY A 56 -6.52 6.53 -22.63
N GLN A 57 -6.83 7.68 -22.03
CA GLN A 57 -6.20 8.12 -20.78
C GLN A 57 -7.04 7.66 -19.58
N GLY A 58 -6.44 6.84 -18.71
CA GLY A 58 -7.11 6.42 -17.49
C GLY A 58 -6.96 7.43 -16.36
N CYS A 59 -7.75 7.26 -15.31
CA CYS A 59 -7.98 8.27 -14.28
C CYS A 59 -6.96 8.27 -13.15
N ARG A 60 -5.99 7.35 -13.16
CA ARG A 60 -5.14 7.10 -11.99
C ARG A 60 -3.86 7.92 -12.01
N ALA A 61 -3.37 8.19 -10.81
CA ALA A 61 -2.00 8.64 -10.62
C ALA A 61 -1.09 7.42 -10.47
N ASN A 62 0.01 7.40 -11.22
CA ASN A 62 1.00 6.35 -11.05
C ASN A 62 1.82 6.62 -9.78
N LEU A 63 2.36 5.57 -9.16
CA LEU A 63 3.35 5.70 -8.09
C LEU A 63 4.61 6.37 -8.65
N ASP A 64 5.02 7.49 -8.08
CA ASP A 64 6.28 8.13 -8.45
C ASP A 64 7.46 7.36 -7.85
N ILE A 65 8.47 7.11 -8.68
CA ILE A 65 9.64 6.29 -8.35
C ILE A 65 10.93 6.92 -8.88
N GLN A 66 10.96 8.23 -9.10
CA GLN A 66 12.13 8.93 -9.64
C GLN A 66 13.18 9.21 -8.55
N PRO A 67 14.32 8.49 -8.52
CA PRO A 67 15.37 8.76 -7.54
C PRO A 67 16.03 10.13 -7.80
N GLY A 68 16.53 10.75 -6.73
CA GLY A 68 17.31 12.00 -6.81
C GLY A 68 16.50 13.25 -7.18
N ASN A 69 15.19 13.13 -7.35
CA ASN A 69 14.30 14.24 -7.66
C ASN A 69 13.39 14.53 -6.47
N ARG A 70 13.05 15.80 -6.26
CA ARG A 70 12.10 16.21 -5.20
C ARG A 70 10.90 16.93 -5.79
N TYR A 71 9.71 16.59 -5.31
CA TYR A 71 8.51 17.36 -5.58
C TYR A 71 8.54 18.62 -4.70
N VAL A 72 8.37 19.79 -5.32
CA VAL A 72 8.43 21.12 -4.70
C VAL A 72 9.67 21.35 -3.80
N ASN A 73 10.80 20.69 -4.12
CA ASN A 73 12.04 20.69 -3.31
C ASN A 73 11.85 20.22 -1.86
N ARG A 74 10.81 19.43 -1.56
CA ARG A 74 10.51 18.95 -0.20
C ARG A 74 10.37 17.44 -0.08
N VAL A 75 9.60 16.82 -0.98
CA VAL A 75 9.25 15.40 -0.88
C VAL A 75 10.10 14.62 -1.87
N ASN A 76 10.78 13.56 -1.42
CA ASN A 76 11.49 12.66 -2.32
C ASN A 76 10.48 11.99 -3.29
N ARG A 77 10.77 12.04 -4.59
CA ARG A 77 9.90 11.46 -5.63
C ARG A 77 10.07 9.95 -5.76
N LEU A 78 11.11 9.38 -5.16
CA LEU A 78 11.20 7.96 -4.94
C LEU A 78 10.30 7.58 -3.75
N THR A 79 9.10 7.06 -4.03
CA THR A 79 8.21 6.65 -2.95
C THR A 79 8.81 5.49 -2.16
N PHE A 80 8.97 5.68 -0.86
CA PHE A 80 9.42 4.65 0.08
C PHE A 80 8.23 4.06 0.82
N ILE A 81 8.07 2.74 0.76
CA ILE A 81 6.94 2.04 1.39
C ILE A 81 7.44 1.26 2.60
N TYR A 82 6.76 1.43 3.72
CA TYR A 82 7.03 0.72 4.96
C TYR A 82 6.05 -0.44 5.13
N VAL A 83 6.56 -1.56 5.61
CA VAL A 83 5.78 -2.78 5.82
C VAL A 83 6.08 -3.34 7.19
N TYR A 84 5.10 -3.41 8.07
CA TYR A 84 5.23 -4.20 9.29
C TYR A 84 4.96 -5.67 8.97
N ALA A 85 5.92 -6.53 9.28
CA ALA A 85 5.73 -7.98 9.22
C ALA A 85 6.31 -8.64 10.47
N GLU A 86 5.66 -9.71 10.91
CA GLU A 86 6.16 -10.59 11.97
C GLU A 86 7.08 -11.66 11.38
N ALA A 87 7.97 -12.20 12.21
CA ALA A 87 8.87 -13.27 11.78
C ALA A 87 8.07 -14.43 11.16
N ASN A 88 8.56 -14.92 10.01
CA ASN A 88 7.97 -15.96 9.16
C ASN A 88 6.73 -15.57 8.35
N GLU A 89 6.16 -14.38 8.51
CA GLU A 89 5.15 -13.86 7.57
C GLU A 89 5.77 -13.62 6.18
N TYR A 90 4.93 -13.64 5.16
CA TYR A 90 5.35 -13.34 3.79
C TYR A 90 4.99 -11.91 3.42
N ILE A 91 5.96 -11.19 2.86
CA ILE A 91 5.78 -9.92 2.17
C ILE A 91 5.74 -10.26 0.67
N LEU A 92 4.59 -10.07 0.04
CA LEU A 92 4.34 -10.33 -1.37
C LEU A 92 4.30 -9.01 -2.13
N VAL A 93 5.03 -8.91 -3.23
CA VAL A 93 5.17 -7.66 -3.98
C VAL A 93 4.96 -7.87 -5.47
N GLY A 94 4.41 -6.85 -6.13
CA GLY A 94 4.23 -6.81 -7.58
C GLY A 94 4.19 -5.40 -8.14
N SER A 95 4.53 -5.26 -9.43
CA SER A 95 4.53 -4.00 -10.16
C SER A 95 4.23 -4.22 -11.65
N SER A 96 3.65 -3.20 -12.29
CA SER A 96 3.52 -3.15 -13.74
C SER A 96 4.86 -3.05 -14.47
N ASN A 97 5.93 -2.62 -13.78
CA ASN A 97 7.25 -2.44 -14.40
C ASN A 97 8.10 -3.72 -14.46
N ARG A 98 7.65 -4.82 -13.85
CA ARG A 98 8.41 -6.07 -13.84
C ARG A 98 8.46 -6.69 -15.24
N THR A 99 9.64 -7.13 -15.65
CA THR A 99 9.83 -7.84 -16.93
C THR A 99 10.68 -9.09 -16.73
N ALA A 100 10.59 -10.03 -17.67
CA ALA A 100 11.37 -11.27 -17.70
C ALA A 100 12.89 -10.99 -17.68
N ASP A 101 13.33 -9.86 -18.24
CA ASP A 101 14.73 -9.43 -18.31
C ASP A 101 15.25 -8.80 -17.00
N GLY A 102 14.54 -8.99 -15.89
CA GLY A 102 14.96 -8.52 -14.57
C GLY A 102 14.85 -7.01 -14.37
N LYS A 103 13.91 -6.34 -15.05
CA LYS A 103 13.68 -4.88 -14.94
C LYS A 103 12.52 -4.54 -14.01
N GLY A 104 12.41 -3.28 -13.59
CA GLY A 104 11.41 -2.90 -12.59
C GLY A 104 11.60 -3.59 -11.24
N VAL A 105 12.86 -3.84 -10.86
CA VAL A 105 13.21 -4.58 -9.63
C VAL A 105 12.53 -3.97 -8.41
N ILE A 106 11.99 -4.83 -7.56
CA ILE A 106 11.44 -4.44 -6.27
C ILE A 106 12.44 -4.84 -5.21
N SER A 107 12.91 -3.88 -4.42
CA SER A 107 13.93 -4.07 -3.38
C SER A 107 13.28 -4.03 -2.01
N ILE A 108 13.62 -5.00 -1.15
CA ILE A 108 13.17 -5.05 0.24
C ILE A 108 14.39 -4.93 1.17
N TYR A 109 14.23 -4.12 2.21
CA TYR A 109 15.25 -3.83 3.21
C TYR A 109 14.77 -4.27 4.59
N ASN A 110 15.63 -5.01 5.29
CA ASN A 110 15.34 -5.58 6.60
C ASN A 110 15.20 -4.50 7.68
N PRO A 111 14.42 -4.77 8.75
CA PRO A 111 14.23 -3.86 9.87
C PRO A 111 15.50 -3.63 10.69
N TYR A 112 16.48 -4.52 10.59
CA TYR A 112 17.77 -4.42 11.26
C TYR A 112 18.90 -4.31 10.23
N ASP A 113 19.96 -3.59 10.58
CA ASP A 113 21.18 -3.53 9.78
C ASP A 113 22.10 -4.74 10.00
N SER A 114 23.24 -4.77 9.31
CA SER A 114 24.22 -5.87 9.42
C SER A 114 24.85 -5.99 10.81
N GLN A 115 24.68 -4.98 11.68
CA GLN A 115 25.12 -4.97 13.06
C GLN A 115 23.98 -5.31 14.04
N ASN A 116 22.83 -5.76 13.52
CA ASN A 116 21.63 -6.08 14.28
C ASN A 116 21.06 -4.88 15.06
N SER A 117 21.31 -3.65 14.59
CA SER A 117 20.70 -2.44 15.14
C SER A 117 19.43 -2.09 14.34
N PRO A 118 18.38 -1.52 14.96
CA PRO A 118 17.21 -1.04 14.24
C PRO A 118 17.62 -0.10 13.11
N ARG A 119 17.21 -0.44 11.89
CA ARG A 119 17.61 0.28 10.70
C ARG A 119 16.96 1.65 10.67
N ASN A 120 17.78 2.69 10.51
CA ASN A 120 17.32 4.04 10.30
C ASN A 120 17.31 4.35 8.79
N PHE A 121 16.13 4.67 8.25
CA PHE A 121 15.96 5.08 6.86
C PHE A 121 16.08 6.60 6.66
N GLY A 122 16.63 7.34 7.63
CA GLY A 122 16.81 8.78 7.54
C GLY A 122 15.60 9.57 8.04
N VAL A 123 15.31 10.69 7.38
CA VAL A 123 14.22 11.58 7.76
C VAL A 123 12.92 11.09 7.14
N THR A 124 11.86 11.05 7.94
CA THR A 124 10.49 10.74 7.51
C THR A 124 10.06 11.60 6.31
N GLY A 125 9.70 10.96 5.19
CA GLY A 125 9.34 11.61 3.92
C GLY A 125 10.52 12.06 3.04
N ASP A 126 11.74 11.83 3.50
CA ASP A 126 13.00 12.03 2.76
C ASP A 126 13.95 10.87 3.07
N GLU A 127 13.45 9.66 2.83
CA GLU A 127 14.13 8.42 3.20
C GLU A 127 15.46 8.24 2.41
N THR A 128 16.49 7.79 3.12
CA THR A 128 17.77 7.35 2.57
C THR A 128 17.70 5.84 2.31
N VAL A 129 17.61 5.48 1.03
CA VAL A 129 17.58 4.08 0.60
C VAL A 129 18.97 3.44 0.80
N PRO A 130 19.09 2.32 1.53
CA PRO A 130 20.35 1.62 1.66
C PRO A 130 20.91 1.17 0.30
N ALA A 131 22.23 1.19 0.14
CA ALA A 131 22.87 0.81 -1.12
C ALA A 131 22.65 -0.66 -1.50
N THR A 132 22.46 -1.53 -0.51
CA THR A 132 22.26 -2.97 -0.70
C THR A 132 20.91 -3.37 -0.12
N ALA A 133 20.09 -3.99 -0.96
CA ALA A 133 18.82 -4.58 -0.56
C ALA A 133 19.05 -5.98 0.02
N ASP A 134 18.26 -6.35 1.02
CA ASP A 134 18.29 -7.68 1.64
C ASP A 134 17.57 -8.72 0.76
N PHE A 135 16.59 -8.26 -0.04
CA PHE A 135 15.93 -9.06 -1.06
C PHE A 135 15.66 -8.23 -2.32
N ARG A 136 15.77 -8.89 -3.49
CA ARG A 136 15.50 -8.29 -4.79
C ARG A 136 14.57 -9.20 -5.59
N CYS A 137 13.39 -8.67 -5.89
CA CYS A 137 12.50 -9.24 -6.90
C CYS A 137 13.04 -8.89 -8.29
N SER A 138 13.96 -9.71 -8.79
CA SER A 138 14.56 -9.55 -10.13
C SER A 138 14.41 -10.79 -11.02
N GLU A 139 13.88 -11.89 -10.49
CA GLU A 139 13.74 -13.15 -11.23
C GLU A 139 12.52 -13.16 -12.15
N GLU A 140 12.75 -13.53 -13.42
CA GLU A 140 11.73 -13.74 -14.47
C GLU A 140 10.58 -12.72 -14.44
N THR A 141 9.34 -13.16 -14.67
CA THR A 141 8.13 -12.34 -14.61
C THR A 141 7.44 -12.35 -13.24
N ASN A 142 8.09 -12.86 -12.19
CA ASN A 142 7.53 -12.80 -10.85
C ASN A 142 7.34 -11.34 -10.42
N GLY A 143 6.19 -11.08 -9.82
CA GLY A 143 5.73 -9.74 -9.47
C GLY A 143 5.13 -8.95 -10.65
N LEU A 144 4.95 -9.50 -11.85
CA LEU A 144 4.37 -8.75 -12.97
C LEU A 144 2.84 -8.59 -12.86
N ILE A 145 2.40 -7.34 -12.76
CA ILE A 145 0.99 -6.95 -12.83
C ILE A 145 0.72 -6.34 -14.21
N ASN A 146 0.33 -7.18 -15.18
CA ASN A 146 0.17 -6.76 -16.59
C ASN A 146 -1.28 -6.60 -17.05
N THR A 147 -2.27 -6.82 -16.17
CA THR A 147 -3.69 -6.57 -16.46
C THR A 147 -4.38 -6.02 -15.24
N ARG A 148 -5.46 -5.28 -15.47
CA ARG A 148 -6.31 -4.78 -14.38
C ARG A 148 -6.98 -5.91 -13.59
N ALA A 149 -7.33 -7.02 -14.26
CA ALA A 149 -7.91 -8.18 -13.60
C ALA A 149 -6.96 -8.78 -12.55
N LYS A 150 -5.66 -8.91 -12.88
CA LYS A 150 -4.64 -9.40 -11.94
C LYS A 150 -4.39 -8.41 -10.81
N GLU A 151 -4.36 -7.11 -11.11
CA GLU A 151 -4.24 -6.06 -10.09
C GLU A 151 -5.36 -6.17 -9.05
N LEU A 152 -6.62 -6.30 -9.50
CA LEU A 152 -7.78 -6.40 -8.61
C LEU A 152 -7.83 -7.72 -7.83
N ALA A 153 -7.43 -8.84 -8.45
CA ALA A 153 -7.37 -10.14 -7.79
C ALA A 153 -6.24 -10.23 -6.74
N GLY A 154 -5.21 -9.39 -6.84
CA GLY A 154 -4.07 -9.39 -5.92
C GLY A 154 -3.12 -10.56 -6.16
N PRO A 155 -2.23 -10.87 -5.19
CA PRO A 155 -1.21 -11.90 -5.36
C PRO A 155 -1.78 -13.30 -5.21
N GLN A 156 -1.27 -14.23 -6.02
CA GLN A 156 -1.41 -15.68 -5.78
C GLN A 156 -0.82 -16.08 -4.43
N SER A 157 -1.12 -17.29 -3.94
CA SER A 157 -0.38 -17.85 -2.81
C SER A 157 1.10 -18.01 -3.15
N VAL A 158 1.96 -18.12 -2.13
CA VAL A 158 3.42 -18.27 -2.31
C VAL A 158 3.77 -19.49 -3.16
N ILE A 159 3.01 -20.58 -3.03
CA ILE A 159 3.20 -21.78 -3.84
C ILE A 159 2.53 -21.73 -5.23
N GLY A 160 1.82 -20.65 -5.56
CA GLY A 160 1.18 -20.44 -6.87
C GLY A 160 -0.08 -21.29 -7.15
N SER A 161 -0.58 -22.05 -6.18
CA SER A 161 -1.73 -22.95 -6.37
C SER A 161 -3.09 -22.30 -6.10
N ASN A 162 -3.14 -21.26 -5.26
CA ASN A 162 -4.37 -20.59 -4.85
C ASN A 162 -4.43 -19.15 -5.38
N ASN A 163 -5.65 -18.65 -5.59
CA ASN A 163 -5.94 -17.36 -6.23
C ASN A 163 -5.33 -17.21 -7.64
N THR A 164 -5.51 -18.22 -8.50
CA THR A 164 -4.91 -18.29 -9.85
C THR A 164 -5.34 -17.14 -10.80
N ALA A 165 -6.40 -16.40 -10.48
CA ALA A 165 -6.77 -15.17 -11.18
C ALA A 165 -5.81 -13.99 -10.91
N GLY A 166 -5.06 -14.06 -9.80
CA GLY A 166 -4.08 -13.08 -9.37
C GLY A 166 -2.77 -13.13 -10.15
N TYR A 167 -1.87 -12.17 -9.85
CA TYR A 167 -0.50 -12.20 -10.38
C TYR A 167 0.37 -13.16 -9.56
N ILE A 168 1.40 -13.72 -10.19
CA ILE A 168 2.43 -14.50 -9.50
C ILE A 168 3.32 -13.51 -8.74
N PRO A 169 3.35 -13.50 -7.40
CA PRO A 169 4.09 -12.50 -6.66
C PRO A 169 5.58 -12.83 -6.59
N CYS A 170 6.40 -11.81 -6.40
CA CYS A 170 7.64 -12.02 -5.67
C CYS A 170 7.31 -12.07 -4.19
N PHE A 171 7.91 -12.98 -3.44
CA PHE A 171 7.67 -13.10 -2.01
C PHE A 171 8.99 -13.07 -1.24
N TYR A 172 8.95 -12.48 -0.06
CA TYR A 172 10.04 -12.48 0.90
C TYR A 172 9.51 -12.91 2.25
N GLN A 173 10.07 -13.98 2.81
CA GLN A 173 9.73 -14.42 4.16
C GLN A 173 10.49 -13.59 5.18
N ALA A 174 9.77 -12.87 6.03
CA ALA A 174 10.32 -11.99 7.03
C ALA A 174 11.21 -12.76 8.02
N PRO A 175 12.55 -12.53 8.06
CA PRO A 175 13.43 -13.25 8.99
C PRO A 175 13.24 -12.81 10.45
N SER A 176 12.65 -11.63 10.68
CA SER A 176 12.46 -11.05 12.01
C SER A 176 11.20 -10.18 12.06
N THR A 177 10.67 -9.92 13.25
CA THR A 177 9.57 -8.97 13.40
C THR A 177 10.10 -7.54 13.32
N GLY A 178 9.47 -6.70 12.49
CA GLY A 178 9.84 -5.29 12.40
C GLY A 178 9.24 -4.58 11.20
N ILE A 179 9.74 -3.36 10.97
CA ILE A 179 9.34 -2.51 9.83
C ILE A 179 10.38 -2.65 8.71
N TYR A 180 9.96 -3.23 7.61
CA TYR A 180 10.71 -3.38 6.37
C TYR A 180 10.54 -2.16 5.48
N GLY A 181 11.56 -1.86 4.68
CA GLY A 181 11.48 -0.88 3.60
C GLY A 181 11.26 -1.55 2.26
N VAL A 182 10.40 -1.02 1.41
CA VAL A 182 10.13 -1.50 0.06
C VAL A 182 10.25 -0.35 -0.93
N VAL A 183 11.04 -0.57 -1.97
CA VAL A 183 11.26 0.41 -3.04
C VAL A 183 11.08 -0.26 -4.40
N PHE A 184 10.27 0.39 -5.24
CA PHE A 184 10.02 -0.01 -6.61
C PHE A 184 10.99 0.70 -7.57
N SER A 185 11.45 -0.02 -8.59
CA SER A 185 12.31 0.56 -9.64
C SER A 185 11.53 0.80 -10.93
N VAL A 186 12.08 1.67 -11.76
CA VAL A 186 11.55 1.98 -13.09
C VAL A 186 11.61 0.77 -14.02
N GLY A 187 10.69 0.73 -14.97
CA GLY A 187 10.81 -0.14 -16.14
C GLY A 187 11.98 0.29 -17.03
N ASP A 188 12.39 -0.59 -17.94
CA ASP A 188 13.40 -0.32 -18.96
C ASP A 188 12.83 0.27 -20.25
N SER A 189 11.51 0.38 -20.31
CA SER A 189 10.72 0.76 -21.46
C SER A 189 9.51 1.60 -21.01
N GLY A 190 8.69 2.02 -21.98
CA GLY A 190 7.52 2.85 -21.70
C GLY A 190 7.82 4.35 -21.68
N GLY A 191 6.78 5.13 -21.38
CA GLY A 191 6.82 6.59 -21.43
C GLY A 191 6.41 7.23 -20.11
N ASN A 192 6.08 8.51 -20.21
CA ASN A 192 5.48 9.26 -19.11
C ASN A 192 4.17 8.60 -18.64
N PRO A 193 3.75 8.82 -17.38
CA PRO A 193 2.48 8.32 -16.87
C PRO A 193 1.33 8.74 -17.78
N ASN A 194 0.53 7.77 -18.23
CA ASN A 194 -0.65 7.99 -19.10
C ASN A 194 -1.96 7.50 -18.45
N GLY A 195 -1.91 7.17 -17.16
CA GLY A 195 -3.06 6.79 -16.36
C GLY A 195 -3.71 5.49 -16.82
N ALA A 196 -3.15 4.79 -17.82
CA ALA A 196 -3.74 3.60 -18.42
C ALA A 196 -3.94 2.54 -17.35
N ILE A 197 -5.17 2.04 -17.22
CA ILE A 197 -5.56 1.06 -16.21
C ILE A 197 -5.47 -0.37 -16.75
N ASP A 198 -5.86 -0.59 -18.01
CA ASP A 198 -5.83 -1.91 -18.63
C ASP A 198 -5.41 -1.85 -20.11
N PRO A 199 -4.24 -2.43 -20.48
CA PRO A 199 -3.22 -2.92 -19.56
C PRO A 199 -2.60 -1.76 -18.75
N PRO A 200 -2.16 -2.02 -17.51
CA PRO A 200 -1.34 -1.07 -16.77
C PRO A 200 -0.03 -0.78 -17.53
N ALA A 201 0.25 0.50 -17.78
CA ALA A 201 1.42 0.88 -18.56
C ALA A 201 2.74 0.61 -17.79
N VAL A 202 3.74 0.08 -18.51
CA VAL A 202 5.14 0.12 -18.09
C VAL A 202 5.65 1.56 -18.22
N SER A 203 6.46 2.02 -17.27
CA SER A 203 6.99 3.39 -17.29
C SER A 203 8.42 3.46 -16.76
N ASN A 204 9.18 4.41 -17.31
CA ASN A 204 10.57 4.68 -16.97
C ASN A 204 10.75 5.68 -15.81
N ASN A 205 9.65 6.16 -15.22
CA ASN A 205 9.67 7.13 -14.12
C ASN A 205 8.55 6.93 -13.09
N SER A 206 7.64 5.98 -13.31
CA SER A 206 6.50 5.72 -12.45
C SER A 206 6.13 4.23 -12.47
N ALA A 207 5.26 3.77 -11.56
CA ALA A 207 4.62 2.46 -11.65
C ALA A 207 3.10 2.63 -11.68
N ALA A 208 2.46 2.10 -12.73
CA ALA A 208 1.03 2.28 -12.94
C ALA A 208 0.21 1.34 -12.05
N ALA A 209 0.65 0.08 -11.89
CA ALA A 209 0.16 -0.83 -10.87
C ALA A 209 1.30 -1.24 -9.93
N TRP A 210 1.00 -1.36 -8.65
CA TRP A 210 1.93 -1.81 -7.62
C TRP A 210 1.17 -2.43 -6.46
N ASP A 211 1.77 -3.38 -5.78
CA ASP A 211 1.15 -4.07 -4.65
C ASP A 211 2.24 -4.54 -3.68
N VAL A 212 1.93 -4.41 -2.39
CA VAL A 212 2.73 -4.84 -1.25
C VAL A 212 1.74 -5.43 -0.25
N THR A 213 1.76 -6.75 -0.08
CA THR A 213 0.77 -7.45 0.73
C THR A 213 1.49 -8.29 1.78
N VAL A 214 0.99 -8.30 3.00
CA VAL A 214 1.49 -9.19 4.07
C VAL A 214 0.53 -10.37 4.25
N ARG A 215 1.07 -11.58 4.38
CA ARG A 215 0.29 -12.80 4.68
C ARG A 215 0.95 -13.61 5.78
N SER A 216 0.16 -14.47 6.40
CA SER A 216 0.64 -15.43 7.41
C SER A 216 1.75 -16.34 6.87
N SER A 217 2.41 -17.06 7.77
CA SER A 217 3.46 -18.03 7.41
C SER A 217 2.98 -19.27 6.65
N ASP A 218 1.66 -19.43 6.43
CA ASP A 218 1.12 -20.50 5.58
C ASP A 218 1.32 -20.14 4.09
N PRO A 219 2.14 -20.89 3.34
CA PRO A 219 2.44 -20.55 1.96
C PRO A 219 1.25 -20.79 1.01
N ASN A 220 0.16 -21.41 1.48
CA ASN A 220 -1.10 -21.53 0.75
C ASN A 220 -2.03 -20.33 0.92
N SER A 221 -1.76 -19.46 1.90
CA SER A 221 -2.67 -18.39 2.28
C SER A 221 -2.91 -17.41 1.13
N THR A 222 -4.18 -17.06 0.96
CA THR A 222 -4.65 -15.96 0.12
C THR A 222 -5.30 -14.85 0.94
N ILE A 223 -5.15 -14.89 2.27
CA ILE A 223 -5.77 -13.95 3.19
C ILE A 223 -4.76 -12.89 3.57
N ASP A 224 -5.05 -11.66 3.17
CA ASP A 224 -4.20 -10.50 3.39
C ASP A 224 -4.33 -9.99 4.83
N LEU A 225 -3.19 -9.77 5.48
CA LEU A 225 -3.10 -9.12 6.79
C LEU A 225 -3.05 -7.62 6.56
N ASN A 226 -4.23 -6.99 6.60
CA ASN A 226 -4.39 -5.57 6.26
C ASN A 226 -3.90 -4.62 7.37
N GLY A 227 -3.55 -3.39 6.98
CA GLY A 227 -3.08 -2.35 7.89
C GLY A 227 -1.59 -2.49 8.25
N ARG A 228 -0.86 -3.25 7.44
CA ARG A 228 0.57 -3.51 7.61
C ARG A 228 1.44 -2.60 6.75
N VAL A 229 0.88 -2.02 5.70
CA VAL A 229 1.58 -1.17 4.73
C VAL A 229 1.25 0.31 4.93
N PHE A 230 2.29 1.14 4.94
CA PHE A 230 2.15 2.59 5.06
C PHE A 230 3.29 3.33 4.38
N THR A 231 3.11 4.63 4.14
CA THR A 231 4.18 5.54 3.73
C THR A 231 3.96 6.89 4.38
N TYR A 232 5.04 7.61 4.69
CA TYR A 232 4.97 8.94 5.28
C TYR A 232 4.75 10.04 4.25
N ALA A 233 5.18 9.80 3.02
CA ALA A 233 4.97 10.70 1.90
C ALA A 233 4.67 9.87 0.66
N TRP A 234 3.47 10.05 0.13
CA TRP A 234 3.07 9.40 -1.11
C TRP A 234 3.14 10.43 -2.24
N ALA A 235 3.93 10.12 -3.27
CA ALA A 235 4.04 10.92 -4.47
C ALA A 235 3.32 10.22 -5.63
N GLY A 236 2.25 10.86 -6.12
CA GLY A 236 1.50 10.43 -7.29
C GLY A 236 1.90 11.23 -8.51
N TYR A 237 2.26 10.57 -9.59
CA TYR A 237 2.57 11.21 -10.86
C TYR A 237 1.38 11.08 -11.82
N THR A 238 0.67 12.18 -12.02
CA THR A 238 -0.47 12.26 -12.95
C THR A 238 -0.06 12.61 -14.38
N GLY A 239 1.02 13.35 -14.63
CA GLY A 239 1.37 13.77 -16.00
C GLY A 239 0.21 14.50 -16.68
N ASP A 240 -0.12 14.12 -17.91
CA ASP A 240 -1.27 14.64 -18.67
C ASP A 240 -2.62 14.03 -18.25
N ASN A 241 -2.64 13.14 -17.26
CA ASN A 241 -3.85 12.43 -16.79
C ASN A 241 -4.60 13.27 -15.76
N ASN A 242 -4.98 14.48 -16.16
CA ASN A 242 -5.70 15.40 -15.29
C ASN A 242 -7.09 14.85 -14.96
N HIS A 243 -7.29 14.48 -13.69
CA HIS A 243 -8.62 14.30 -13.12
C HIS A 243 -9.10 15.67 -12.59
N PRO A 244 -10.20 16.26 -13.06
CA PRO A 244 -10.70 17.56 -12.61
C PRO A 244 -11.33 17.55 -11.20
N GLY A 245 -11.08 16.52 -10.39
CA GLY A 245 -11.63 16.37 -9.05
C GLY A 245 -10.63 15.76 -8.07
N LEU A 246 -10.34 16.49 -6.99
CA LEU A 246 -9.81 16.06 -5.69
C LEU A 246 -8.95 14.77 -5.67
N PHE A 247 -7.62 14.97 -5.63
CA PHE A 247 -6.74 14.06 -4.89
C PHE A 247 -7.19 14.04 -3.43
N ASN A 248 -7.98 13.03 -3.04
CA ASN A 248 -8.08 12.66 -1.64
C ASN A 248 -6.75 11.99 -1.29
N ALA A 249 -5.78 12.77 -0.83
CA ALA A 249 -4.58 12.25 -0.19
C ALA A 249 -5.04 11.42 1.03
N ARG A 250 -5.16 10.10 0.85
CA ARG A 250 -5.37 9.19 1.96
C ARG A 250 -4.01 9.01 2.60
N VAL A 251 -3.76 9.73 3.69
CA VAL A 251 -2.60 9.46 4.57
C VAL A 251 -2.72 8.00 4.99
N LEU A 252 -1.72 7.19 4.65
CA LEU A 252 -1.64 5.82 5.12
C LEU A 252 -1.23 5.88 6.59
N GLY A 253 -2.24 5.90 7.46
CA GLY A 253 -2.07 6.06 8.90
C GLY A 253 -1.29 4.89 9.49
N ARG A 254 -0.31 5.22 10.33
CA ARG A 254 0.48 4.28 11.13
C ARG A 254 -0.45 3.38 11.96
N PRO A 255 -0.24 2.05 12.01
CA PRO A 255 -0.90 1.22 13.01
C PRO A 255 -0.44 1.66 14.40
N ALA A 256 -1.38 1.83 15.32
CA ALA A 256 -1.10 2.16 16.71
C ALA A 256 -0.33 1.00 17.36
N VAL A 257 1.00 1.07 17.34
CA VAL A 257 1.83 0.16 18.14
C VAL A 257 1.70 0.62 19.60
N GLY A 258 0.92 -0.14 20.36
CA GLY A 258 0.78 0.06 21.80
C GLY A 258 2.16 0.06 22.45
N ARG A 259 2.46 1.10 23.22
CA ARG A 259 3.57 1.06 24.16
C ARG A 259 3.19 0.08 25.26
N SER A 260 3.84 -1.08 25.29
CA SER A 260 3.98 -1.90 26.49
C SER A 260 4.89 -1.18 27.49
#